data_AF-Q7NFX8-F1
#
_entry.id   AF-Q7NFX8-F1
#
_cell.length_a   1.000
_cell.length_b   1.000
_cell.length_c   1.000
_cell.angle_alpha   90.00
_cell.angle_beta   90.00
_cell.angle_gamma   90.00
#
_symmetry.space_group_name_H-M   'P 1'
#
loop_
_entity.id
_entity.type
_entity.pdbx_description
1 polymer ?
#
loop_
_entity_poly.entity_id
_entity_poly.type
_entity_poly.pdbx_seq_one_letter_code
_entity_poly.pdbx_strand_id
1 'polypeptide(L)'
;MTGKDSGVQRLGRECCGRIKVLLLMLAVLVLSPRAATAQSARSYLLKPAAVFDGANAPHSGWAVLVKGERIVAAGPLGEVGIPSGTEIIDLPGLTLLPGLIDLHTHLLLHPYNEALWDDQVLKEPFTVRVARAVAAARSTLMAGFTTLRDLGTEGAGYADVGLKQAIDQGVVPGPRLVVVTRAIVATGSYGPKGFDPGRARSDRQGRRLDQSLRRLPLGTERRGATHLFAVRIKRDRRGGPQQRPARRRPRHPS
;
A
#
# COMPACT_ATOMS: atom_id res chain seq x y z
N MET A 1 -32.68 -76.97 -36.59
CA MET A 1 -31.44 -76.28 -36.14
C MET A 1 -31.79 -74.81 -35.95
N THR A 2 -32.18 -74.43 -34.73
CA THR A 2 -32.78 -73.12 -34.43
C THR A 2 -32.05 -72.46 -33.26
N GLY A 3 -31.63 -71.21 -33.49
CA GLY A 3 -31.64 -70.14 -32.50
C GLY A 3 -30.52 -70.12 -31.46
N LYS A 4 -29.43 -69.38 -31.73
CA LYS A 4 -28.53 -68.93 -30.66
C LYS A 4 -27.74 -67.64 -30.98
N ASP A 5 -28.35 -66.61 -31.56
CA ASP A 5 -27.61 -65.35 -31.86
C ASP A 5 -28.39 -64.04 -31.61
N SER A 6 -29.47 -64.04 -30.82
CA SER A 6 -30.30 -62.85 -30.61
C SER A 6 -30.08 -62.09 -29.28
N GLY A 7 -29.32 -62.65 -28.32
CA GLY A 7 -29.15 -62.07 -26.99
C GLY A 7 -28.03 -61.03 -26.87
N VAL A 8 -26.91 -61.23 -27.57
CA VAL A 8 -25.69 -60.40 -27.39
C VAL A 8 -25.81 -59.04 -28.06
N GLN A 9 -26.59 -58.91 -29.14
CA GLN A 9 -26.76 -57.64 -29.86
C GLN A 9 -27.71 -56.64 -29.17
N ARG A 10 -28.58 -57.10 -28.24
CA ARG A 10 -29.51 -56.21 -27.51
C ARG A 10 -28.84 -55.45 -26.36
N LEU A 11 -27.89 -56.07 -25.63
CA LEU A 11 -27.22 -55.42 -24.50
C LEU A 11 -26.33 -54.23 -24.90
N GLY A 12 -25.70 -54.28 -26.08
CA GLY A 12 -24.80 -53.20 -26.54
C GLY A 12 -25.51 -51.90 -26.90
N ARG A 13 -26.78 -51.96 -27.35
CA ARG A 13 -27.55 -50.78 -27.78
C ARG A 13 -28.13 -49.99 -26.61
N GLU A 14 -28.52 -50.66 -25.52
CA GLU A 14 -29.10 -50.00 -24.34
C GLU A 14 -28.05 -49.32 -23.45
N CYS A 15 -26.84 -49.88 -23.36
CA CYS A 15 -25.72 -49.25 -22.65
C CYS A 15 -25.24 -47.96 -23.35
N CYS A 16 -25.21 -47.94 -24.69
CA CYS A 16 -24.77 -46.77 -25.46
C CYS A 16 -25.74 -45.58 -25.34
N GLY A 17 -27.06 -45.84 -25.27
CA GLY A 17 -28.08 -44.81 -25.08
C GLY A 17 -28.03 -44.15 -23.69
N ARG A 18 -27.87 -44.96 -22.64
CA ARG A 18 -27.75 -44.46 -21.26
C ARG A 18 -26.48 -43.65 -21.02
N ILE A 19 -25.36 -44.06 -21.62
CA ILE A 19 -24.08 -43.34 -21.56
C ILE A 19 -24.17 -41.99 -22.29
N LYS A 20 -24.85 -41.92 -23.44
CA LYS A 20 -25.07 -40.66 -24.17
C LYS A 20 -25.96 -39.69 -23.40
N VAL A 21 -27.03 -40.17 -22.76
CA VAL A 21 -27.91 -39.33 -21.92
C VAL A 21 -27.18 -38.84 -20.66
N LEU A 22 -26.35 -39.68 -20.03
CA LEU A 22 -25.53 -39.29 -18.88
C LEU A 22 -24.46 -38.27 -19.25
N LEU A 23 -23.81 -38.42 -20.41
CA LEU A 23 -22.84 -37.46 -20.95
C LEU A 23 -23.51 -36.13 -21.34
N LEU A 24 -24.74 -36.16 -21.87
CA LEU A 24 -25.50 -34.95 -22.19
C LEU A 24 -25.95 -34.20 -20.92
N MET A 25 -26.40 -34.92 -19.89
CA MET A 25 -26.75 -34.36 -18.58
C MET A 25 -25.53 -33.75 -17.89
N LEU A 26 -24.35 -34.40 -17.97
CA LEU A 26 -23.10 -33.87 -17.44
C LEU A 26 -22.64 -32.61 -18.21
N ALA A 27 -22.81 -32.58 -19.53
CA ALA A 27 -22.50 -31.40 -20.35
C ALA A 27 -23.41 -30.20 -20.05
N VAL A 28 -24.70 -30.43 -19.75
CA VAL A 28 -25.64 -29.37 -19.35
C VAL A 28 -25.32 -28.82 -17.95
N LEU A 29 -24.80 -29.64 -17.03
CA LEU A 29 -24.36 -29.19 -15.71
C LEU A 29 -23.10 -28.30 -15.78
N VAL A 30 -22.22 -28.52 -16.77
CA VAL A 30 -20.98 -27.74 -16.97
C VAL A 30 -21.25 -26.41 -17.70
N LEU A 31 -22.37 -26.28 -18.42
CA LEU A 31 -22.74 -25.07 -19.18
C LEU A 31 -23.67 -24.10 -18.43
N SER A 32 -23.89 -24.29 -17.13
CA SER A 32 -24.61 -23.28 -16.34
C SER A 32 -23.78 -21.99 -16.35
N PRO A 33 -24.29 -20.86 -16.88
CA PRO A 33 -23.58 -19.61 -16.81
C PRO A 33 -23.37 -19.31 -15.34
N ARG A 34 -22.12 -19.38 -14.89
CA ARG A 34 -21.70 -18.84 -13.61
C ARG A 34 -22.01 -17.34 -13.74
N ALA A 35 -23.20 -16.94 -13.30
CA ALA A 35 -23.49 -15.56 -13.04
C ALA A 35 -22.45 -15.15 -12.00
N ALA A 36 -21.35 -14.58 -12.49
CA ALA A 36 -20.42 -13.86 -11.64
C ALA A 36 -21.28 -12.76 -11.05
N THR A 37 -21.76 -12.97 -9.84
CA THR A 37 -22.28 -11.90 -9.02
C THR A 37 -21.13 -10.91 -8.96
N ALA A 38 -21.24 -9.83 -9.74
CA ALA A 38 -20.38 -8.69 -9.56
C ALA A 38 -20.66 -8.24 -8.13
N GLN A 39 -19.79 -8.65 -7.20
CA GLN A 39 -19.87 -8.26 -5.82
C GLN A 39 -19.91 -6.74 -5.84
N SER A 40 -21.09 -6.16 -5.55
CA SER A 40 -21.24 -4.71 -5.51
C SER A 40 -20.13 -4.19 -4.60
N ALA A 41 -19.28 -3.32 -5.16
CA ALA A 41 -18.15 -2.76 -4.42
C ALA A 41 -18.69 -2.17 -3.11
N ARG A 42 -18.12 -2.59 -1.97
CA ARG A 42 -18.53 -2.10 -0.65
C ARG A 42 -18.53 -0.57 -0.65
N SER A 43 -19.60 0.01 -0.10
CA SER A 43 -19.71 1.45 0.08
C SER A 43 -19.63 1.81 1.56
N TYR A 44 -18.87 2.88 1.84
CA TYR A 44 -18.68 3.43 3.18
C TYR A 44 -19.07 4.90 3.17
N LEU A 45 -19.83 5.34 4.17
CA LEU A 45 -20.06 6.75 4.44
C LEU A 45 -19.29 7.14 5.71
N LEU A 46 -18.28 7.98 5.55
CA LEU A 46 -17.51 8.52 6.66
C LEU A 46 -18.17 9.80 7.17
N LYS A 47 -18.51 9.83 8.46
CA LYS A 47 -19.15 10.96 9.14
C LYS A 47 -18.23 11.56 10.21
N PRO A 48 -17.24 12.39 9.82
CA PRO A 48 -16.35 13.09 10.76
C PRO A 48 -17.01 14.34 11.35
N ALA A 49 -16.32 14.98 12.29
CA ALA A 49 -16.72 16.32 12.75
C ALA A 49 -16.47 17.40 11.69
N ALA A 50 -15.37 17.25 10.93
CA ALA A 50 -15.04 18.12 9.81
C ALA A 50 -14.28 17.36 8.72
N VAL A 51 -14.32 17.86 7.49
CA VAL A 51 -13.54 17.37 6.34
C VAL A 51 -12.64 18.49 5.84
N PHE A 52 -11.34 18.26 5.80
CA PHE A 52 -10.40 19.11 5.09
C PHE A 52 -10.25 18.60 3.66
N ASP A 53 -10.46 19.46 2.66
CA ASP A 53 -10.40 19.10 1.24
C ASP A 53 -9.00 19.26 0.62
N GLY A 54 -8.03 19.77 1.39
CA GLY A 54 -6.66 20.02 0.93
C GLY A 54 -6.41 21.46 0.47
N ALA A 55 -7.44 22.31 0.37
CA ALA A 55 -7.33 23.66 -0.17
C ALA A 55 -7.96 24.73 0.75
N ASN A 56 -9.13 24.44 1.34
CA ASN A 56 -9.92 25.38 2.12
C ASN A 56 -9.87 25.06 3.61
N ALA A 57 -10.37 25.96 4.46
CA ALA A 57 -10.56 25.64 5.87
C ALA A 57 -11.44 24.38 6.03
N PRO A 58 -11.25 23.56 7.09
CA PRO A 58 -12.04 22.35 7.29
C PRO A 58 -13.55 22.61 7.32
N HIS A 59 -14.29 21.81 6.56
CA HIS A 59 -15.74 21.92 6.40
C HIS A 59 -16.48 21.10 7.46
N SER A 60 -17.21 21.77 8.35
CA SER A 60 -18.07 21.13 9.34
C SER A 60 -19.35 20.57 8.69
N GLY A 61 -19.86 19.45 9.21
CA GLY A 61 -21.11 18.84 8.72
C GLY A 61 -20.98 18.14 7.36
N TRP A 62 -19.77 18.04 6.82
CA TRP A 62 -19.48 17.29 5.61
C TRP A 62 -19.32 15.79 5.90
N ALA A 63 -19.66 14.97 4.92
CA ALA A 63 -19.44 13.54 4.90
C ALA A 63 -18.69 13.13 3.62
N VAL A 64 -18.01 11.99 3.67
CA VAL A 64 -17.28 11.44 2.52
C VAL A 64 -17.83 10.06 2.19
N LEU A 65 -18.39 9.91 1.00
CA LEU A 65 -18.88 8.64 0.47
C LEU A 65 -17.77 7.97 -0.36
N VAL A 66 -17.45 6.74 0.00
CA VAL A 66 -16.43 5.91 -0.64
C VAL A 66 -17.11 4.68 -1.23
N LYS A 67 -16.77 4.32 -2.46
CA LYS A 67 -17.19 3.07 -3.10
C LYS A 67 -15.96 2.32 -3.60
N GLY A 68 -15.72 1.13 -3.04
CA GLY A 68 -14.46 0.40 -3.26
C GLY A 68 -13.26 1.25 -2.86
N GLU A 69 -12.40 1.58 -3.83
CA GLU A 69 -11.15 2.33 -3.63
C GLU A 69 -11.25 3.78 -4.10
N ARG A 70 -12.45 4.35 -4.20
CA ARG A 70 -12.64 5.72 -4.70
C ARG A 70 -13.62 6.50 -3.85
N ILE A 71 -13.28 7.76 -3.60
CA ILE A 71 -14.23 8.76 -3.12
C ILE A 71 -15.18 9.06 -4.28
N VAL A 72 -16.48 8.90 -4.06
CA VAL A 72 -17.51 9.18 -5.07
C VAL A 72 -18.29 10.46 -4.76
N ALA A 73 -18.28 10.92 -3.51
CA ALA A 73 -18.81 12.22 -3.12
C ALA A 73 -18.14 12.71 -1.82
N ALA A 74 -17.97 14.01 -1.70
CA ALA A 74 -17.62 14.69 -0.46
C ALA A 74 -18.36 16.03 -0.43
N GLY A 75 -19.12 16.30 0.63
CA GLY A 75 -19.98 17.48 0.70
C GLY A 75 -20.85 17.48 1.95
N PRO A 76 -21.73 18.48 2.11
CA PRO A 76 -22.70 18.52 3.20
C PRO A 76 -23.49 17.22 3.30
N LEU A 77 -23.67 16.68 4.50
CA LEU A 77 -24.29 15.36 4.70
C LEU A 77 -25.68 15.22 4.02
N GLY A 78 -26.47 16.29 3.99
CA GLY A 78 -27.80 16.30 3.35
C GLY A 78 -27.79 16.27 1.82
N GLU A 79 -26.64 16.54 1.19
CA GLU A 79 -26.46 16.58 -0.27
C GLU A 79 -25.76 15.33 -0.81
N VAL A 80 -25.20 14.49 0.06
CA VAL A 80 -24.55 13.23 -0.33
C VAL A 80 -25.61 12.17 -0.56
N GLY A 81 -25.78 11.73 -1.82
CA GLY A 81 -26.68 10.62 -2.16
C GLY A 81 -26.14 9.29 -1.66
N ILE A 82 -26.67 8.78 -0.54
CA ILE A 82 -26.22 7.55 0.12
C ILE A 82 -26.90 6.32 -0.51
N PRO A 83 -26.17 5.43 -1.22
CA PRO A 83 -26.75 4.21 -1.78
C PRO A 83 -27.24 3.25 -0.69
N SER A 84 -28.26 2.45 -1.00
CA SER A 84 -28.73 1.37 -0.11
C SER A 84 -27.61 0.39 0.23
N GLY A 85 -27.52 -0.03 1.49
CA GLY A 85 -26.50 -0.98 1.95
C GLY A 85 -25.13 -0.35 2.20
N THR A 86 -25.02 0.98 2.21
CA THR A 86 -23.79 1.69 2.60
C THR A 86 -23.53 1.54 4.10
N GLU A 87 -22.31 1.11 4.43
CA GLU A 87 -21.84 1.03 5.80
C GLU A 87 -21.52 2.44 6.32
N ILE A 88 -22.09 2.83 7.46
CA ILE A 88 -21.86 4.14 8.06
C ILE A 88 -20.77 4.03 9.12
N ILE A 89 -19.75 4.87 9.00
CA ILE A 89 -18.64 4.96 9.96
C ILE A 89 -18.66 6.36 10.59
N ASP A 90 -19.13 6.42 11.84
CA ASP A 90 -19.10 7.65 12.63
C ASP A 90 -17.70 7.92 13.20
N LEU A 91 -17.20 9.13 12.98
CA LEU A 91 -15.87 9.58 13.37
C LEU A 91 -15.96 10.86 14.23
N PRO A 92 -16.65 10.81 15.38
CA PRO A 92 -16.96 12.00 16.17
C PRO A 92 -15.70 12.67 16.71
N GLY A 93 -15.67 14.00 16.62
CA GLY A 93 -14.54 14.81 17.09
C GLY A 93 -13.25 14.68 16.27
N LEU A 94 -13.27 13.94 15.16
CA LEU A 94 -12.14 13.83 14.23
C LEU A 94 -12.34 14.75 13.02
N THR A 95 -11.25 15.31 12.53
CA THR A 95 -11.19 15.92 11.20
C THR A 95 -10.64 14.90 10.24
N LEU A 96 -11.32 14.68 9.12
CA LEU A 96 -10.85 13.83 8.04
C LEU A 96 -9.97 14.66 7.09
N LEU A 97 -8.82 14.11 6.70
CA LEU A 97 -7.88 14.74 5.79
C LEU A 97 -7.62 13.82 4.58
N PRO A 98 -7.16 14.36 3.44
CA PRO A 98 -6.52 13.55 2.41
C PRO A 98 -5.31 12.82 3.00
N GLY A 99 -4.99 11.65 2.45
CA GLY A 99 -3.78 10.93 2.85
C GLY A 99 -2.52 11.78 2.60
N LEU A 100 -1.59 11.76 3.55
CA LEU A 100 -0.40 12.58 3.48
C LEU A 100 0.59 12.03 2.44
N ILE A 101 1.38 12.94 1.85
CA ILE A 101 2.38 12.62 0.84
C ILE A 101 3.74 13.11 1.34
N ASP A 102 4.74 12.23 1.33
CA ASP A 102 6.13 12.60 1.54
C ASP A 102 6.90 12.49 0.22
N LEU A 103 7.63 13.55 -0.13
CA LEU A 103 8.37 13.65 -1.39
C LEU A 103 9.87 13.34 -1.23
N HIS A 104 10.35 13.07 -0.02
CA HIS A 104 11.77 12.84 0.26
C HIS A 104 11.95 11.79 1.35
N THR A 105 11.93 10.52 0.96
CA THR A 105 12.14 9.39 1.87
C THR A 105 13.31 8.51 1.44
N HIS A 106 13.81 7.73 2.41
CA HIS A 106 14.80 6.67 2.22
C HIS A 106 14.41 5.48 3.10
N LEU A 107 13.54 4.59 2.60
CA LEU A 107 13.00 3.48 3.41
C LEU A 107 14.05 2.43 3.79
N LEU A 108 15.16 2.37 3.06
CA LEU A 108 16.24 1.40 3.23
C LEU A 108 17.31 1.87 4.22
N LEU A 109 17.04 2.98 4.91
CA LEU A 109 17.80 3.51 6.03
C LEU A 109 16.92 3.52 7.29
N HIS A 110 17.59 3.63 8.43
CA HIS A 110 16.97 3.86 9.73
C HIS A 110 17.65 5.05 10.44
N PRO A 111 17.13 5.53 11.58
CA PRO A 111 17.59 6.76 12.21
C PRO A 111 19.12 6.83 12.45
N TYR A 112 19.73 7.97 12.11
CA TYR A 112 21.18 8.14 12.20
C TYR A 112 21.75 8.19 13.63
N ASN A 113 20.88 8.33 14.63
CA ASN A 113 21.25 8.20 16.03
C ASN A 113 21.34 6.73 16.51
N GLU A 114 20.85 5.76 15.72
CA GLU A 114 21.00 4.32 15.98
C GLU A 114 22.27 3.77 15.31
N ALA A 115 22.51 4.14 14.04
CA ALA A 115 23.75 3.87 13.33
C ALA A 115 24.04 4.96 12.30
N LEU A 116 25.32 5.32 12.14
CA LEU A 116 25.73 6.28 11.12
C LEU A 116 25.40 5.75 9.72
N TRP A 117 25.15 6.66 8.78
CA TRP A 117 24.82 6.32 7.41
C TRP A 117 25.85 5.39 6.76
N ASP A 118 27.16 5.68 6.91
CA ASP A 118 28.24 4.84 6.38
C ASP A 118 28.15 3.40 6.92
N ASP A 119 27.82 3.23 8.20
CA ASP A 119 27.71 1.93 8.85
C ASP A 119 26.49 1.16 8.35
N GLN A 120 25.36 1.83 8.15
CA GLN A 120 24.16 1.23 7.55
C GLN A 120 24.44 0.73 6.13
N VAL A 121 25.15 1.52 5.33
CA VAL A 121 25.41 1.18 3.93
C VAL A 121 26.50 0.11 3.78
N LEU A 122 27.55 0.16 4.59
CA LEU A 122 28.73 -0.71 4.45
C LEU A 122 28.67 -2.00 5.27
N LYS A 123 28.02 -1.99 6.43
CA LYS A 123 28.14 -3.08 7.41
C LYS A 123 26.86 -3.88 7.57
N GLU A 124 25.70 -3.29 7.29
CA GLU A 124 24.44 -4.00 7.49
C GLU A 124 24.14 -4.98 6.34
N PRO A 125 23.72 -6.21 6.65
CA PRO A 125 23.28 -7.15 5.63
C PRO A 125 22.11 -6.58 4.83
N PHE A 126 22.17 -6.75 3.51
CA PHE A 126 21.11 -6.32 2.59
C PHE A 126 19.71 -6.76 3.05
N THR A 127 19.54 -8.03 3.44
CA THR A 127 18.25 -8.58 3.86
C THR A 127 17.71 -7.96 5.13
N VAL A 128 18.58 -7.56 6.07
CA VAL A 128 18.18 -6.85 7.29
C VAL A 128 17.65 -5.46 6.95
N ARG A 129 18.32 -4.75 6.04
CA ARG A 129 17.88 -3.44 5.55
C ARG A 129 16.51 -3.52 4.87
N VAL A 130 16.29 -4.53 4.03
CA VAL A 130 14.98 -4.77 3.39
C VAL A 130 13.89 -5.08 4.44
N ALA A 131 14.18 -5.95 5.42
CA ALA A 131 13.21 -6.28 6.45
C ALA A 131 12.81 -5.06 7.30
N ARG A 132 13.77 -4.19 7.62
CA ARG A 132 13.50 -2.90 8.29
C ARG A 132 12.68 -1.96 7.42
N ALA A 133 12.94 -1.90 6.12
CA ALA A 133 12.16 -1.09 5.19
C ALA A 133 10.68 -1.49 5.13
N VAL A 134 10.37 -2.78 5.22
CA VAL A 134 8.98 -3.27 5.33
C VAL A 134 8.32 -2.73 6.61
N ALA A 135 9.01 -2.81 7.74
CA ALA A 135 8.50 -2.30 9.01
C ALA A 135 8.32 -0.77 8.98
N ALA A 136 9.26 -0.05 8.38
CA ALA A 136 9.21 1.40 8.19
C ALA A 136 8.03 1.79 7.29
N ALA A 137 7.84 1.13 6.15
CA ALA A 137 6.73 1.37 5.24
C ALA A 137 5.37 1.21 5.95
N ARG A 138 5.19 0.14 6.73
CA ARG A 138 3.99 -0.06 7.54
C ARG A 138 3.80 1.06 8.57
N SER A 139 4.86 1.43 9.27
CA SER A 139 4.81 2.46 10.31
C SER A 139 4.44 3.83 9.73
N THR A 140 5.01 4.18 8.58
CA THR A 140 4.71 5.40 7.84
C THR A 140 3.26 5.42 7.34
N LEU A 141 2.73 4.29 6.86
CA LEU A 141 1.31 4.16 6.51
C LEU A 141 0.40 4.42 7.72
N MET A 142 0.73 3.82 8.86
CA MET A 142 -0.03 4.00 10.10
C MET A 142 0.07 5.42 10.68
N ALA A 143 1.12 6.16 10.32
CA ALA A 143 1.26 7.58 10.64
C ALA A 143 0.41 8.50 9.74
N GLY A 144 -0.22 7.96 8.68
CA GLY A 144 -1.14 8.68 7.81
C GLY A 144 -0.58 9.07 6.44
N PHE A 145 0.66 8.71 6.13
CA PHE A 145 1.23 8.88 4.81
C PHE A 145 0.81 7.75 3.89
N THR A 146 0.05 8.05 2.85
CA THR A 146 -0.46 7.05 1.92
C THR A 146 0.34 6.97 0.63
N THR A 147 1.21 7.95 0.38
CA THR A 147 2.14 7.96 -0.77
C THR A 147 3.50 8.48 -0.34
N LEU A 148 4.57 7.79 -0.76
CA LEU A 148 5.95 8.22 -0.56
C LEU A 148 6.68 8.29 -1.89
N ARG A 149 7.61 9.25 -1.99
CA ARG A 149 8.67 9.22 -2.98
C ARG A 149 9.98 8.81 -2.30
N ASP A 150 10.47 7.63 -2.65
CA ASP A 150 11.77 7.12 -2.21
C ASP A 150 12.84 7.66 -3.18
N LEU A 151 13.78 8.45 -2.67
CA LEU A 151 14.78 9.17 -3.46
C LEU A 151 16.10 8.43 -3.60
N GLY A 152 16.21 7.22 -3.06
CA GLY A 152 17.35 6.38 -3.31
C GLY A 152 17.42 5.21 -2.35
N THR A 153 17.87 4.06 -2.86
CA THR A 153 18.05 2.85 -2.05
C THR A 153 19.27 2.89 -1.14
N GLU A 154 20.11 3.93 -1.23
CA GLU A 154 21.28 4.11 -0.37
C GLU A 154 22.19 2.87 -0.38
N GLY A 155 22.55 2.41 -1.58
CA GLY A 155 23.36 1.20 -1.77
C GLY A 155 22.59 -0.13 -1.82
N ALA A 156 21.28 -0.17 -1.53
CA ALA A 156 20.45 -1.38 -1.61
C ALA A 156 19.92 -1.69 -3.04
N GLY A 157 20.67 -1.34 -4.09
CA GLY A 157 20.38 -1.71 -5.48
C GLY A 157 19.00 -1.26 -5.99
N TYR A 158 18.09 -2.22 -6.17
CA TYR A 158 16.71 -2.02 -6.64
C TYR A 158 15.68 -2.52 -5.61
N ALA A 159 16.06 -2.57 -4.34
CA ALA A 159 15.20 -3.08 -3.27
C ALA A 159 13.90 -2.28 -3.11
N ASP A 160 13.92 -0.98 -3.44
CA ASP A 160 12.74 -0.13 -3.47
C ASP A 160 11.71 -0.58 -4.52
N VAL A 161 12.14 -1.05 -5.70
CA VAL A 161 11.27 -1.65 -6.72
C VAL A 161 10.61 -2.92 -6.18
N GLY A 162 11.39 -3.79 -5.53
CA GLY A 162 10.88 -5.03 -4.94
C GLY A 162 9.89 -4.76 -3.80
N LEU A 163 10.20 -3.81 -2.92
CA LEU A 163 9.30 -3.38 -1.84
C LEU A 163 8.01 -2.78 -2.40
N LYS A 164 8.11 -1.92 -3.42
CA LYS A 164 6.95 -1.37 -4.14
C LYS A 164 6.06 -2.48 -4.69
N GLN A 165 6.63 -3.48 -5.37
CA GLN A 165 5.88 -4.61 -5.92
C GLN A 165 5.19 -5.42 -4.81
N ALA A 166 5.88 -5.69 -3.71
CA ALA A 166 5.30 -6.41 -2.56
C ALA A 166 4.11 -5.64 -1.96
N ILE A 167 4.18 -4.31 -1.89
CA ILE A 167 3.07 -3.46 -1.43
C ILE A 167 1.92 -3.47 -2.45
N ASP A 168 2.22 -3.27 -3.74
CA ASP A 168 1.20 -3.24 -4.80
C ASP A 168 0.44 -4.58 -4.92
N GLN A 169 1.13 -5.70 -4.64
CA GLN A 169 0.55 -7.05 -4.61
C GLN A 169 -0.17 -7.38 -3.29
N GLY A 170 -0.11 -6.50 -2.30
CA GLY A 170 -0.70 -6.72 -0.97
C GLY A 170 0.03 -7.76 -0.11
N VAL A 171 1.26 -8.15 -0.48
CA VAL A 171 2.10 -9.08 0.29
C VAL A 171 2.49 -8.47 1.64
N VAL A 172 2.79 -7.17 1.65
CA VAL A 172 3.05 -6.39 2.86
C VAL A 172 2.28 -5.08 2.83
N PRO A 173 1.81 -4.56 3.98
CA PRO A 173 1.17 -3.26 4.03
C PRO A 173 2.20 -2.13 3.89
N GLY A 174 1.84 -1.09 3.14
CA GLY A 174 2.65 0.12 3.00
C GLY A 174 1.98 1.18 2.14
N PRO A 175 2.55 2.40 2.10
CA PRO A 175 2.09 3.46 1.23
C PRO A 175 2.41 3.16 -0.23
N ARG A 176 1.73 3.85 -1.14
CA ARG A 176 2.09 3.84 -2.57
C ARG A 176 3.49 4.42 -2.73
N LEU A 177 4.40 3.63 -3.29
CA LEU A 177 5.77 4.08 -3.52
C LEU A 177 5.96 4.61 -4.95
N VAL A 178 6.54 5.81 -5.05
CA VAL A 178 7.20 6.34 -6.25
C VAL A 178 8.69 6.20 -6.02
N VAL A 179 9.35 5.32 -6.76
CA VAL A 179 10.73 4.91 -6.47
C VAL A 179 11.68 5.39 -7.57
N VAL A 180 12.89 5.79 -7.19
CA VAL A 180 13.91 6.27 -8.13
C VAL A 180 15.11 5.33 -8.26
N THR A 181 15.16 4.24 -7.49
CA THR A 181 16.20 3.21 -7.53
C THR A 181 17.55 3.76 -7.05
N ARG A 182 18.60 3.57 -7.85
CA ARG A 182 19.96 4.00 -7.54
C ARG A 182 20.09 5.49 -7.79
N ALA A 183 20.60 6.22 -6.80
CA ALA A 183 20.99 7.61 -6.98
C ALA A 183 22.10 7.71 -8.05
N ILE A 184 21.96 8.69 -8.94
CA ILE A 184 22.99 9.06 -9.92
C ILE A 184 23.82 10.18 -9.31
N VAL A 185 25.11 9.91 -9.11
CA VAL A 185 26.05 10.81 -8.46
C VAL A 185 27.37 10.81 -9.22
N ALA A 186 28.13 11.90 -9.14
CA ALA A 186 29.47 11.94 -9.72
C ALA A 186 30.43 11.03 -8.94
N THR A 187 31.42 10.47 -9.63
CA THR A 187 32.45 9.60 -9.02
C THR A 187 33.12 10.31 -7.85
N GLY A 188 33.11 9.67 -6.67
CA GLY A 188 33.67 10.22 -5.43
C GLY A 188 32.92 11.41 -4.80
N SER A 189 31.78 11.87 -5.36
CA SER A 189 31.02 13.00 -4.81
C SER A 189 30.04 12.61 -3.70
N TYR A 190 29.68 11.32 -3.62
CA TYR A 190 28.75 10.78 -2.63
C TYR A 190 29.46 9.76 -1.75
N GLY A 191 28.97 9.59 -0.52
CA GLY A 191 29.52 8.62 0.41
C GLY A 191 29.24 7.17 -0.02
N PRO A 192 29.79 6.18 0.70
CA PRO A 192 30.86 6.32 1.69
C PRO A 192 32.19 6.64 0.99
N LYS A 193 32.90 7.65 1.47
CA LYS A 193 34.16 8.09 0.83
C LYS A 193 35.22 7.00 0.96
N GLY A 194 35.90 6.67 -0.13
CA GLY A 194 36.97 5.66 -0.14
C GLY A 194 36.49 4.21 -0.35
N PHE A 195 35.19 3.99 -0.51
CA PHE A 195 34.60 2.68 -0.82
C PHE A 195 33.96 2.63 -2.22
N ASP A 196 34.36 3.53 -3.11
CA ASP A 196 33.90 3.57 -4.50
C ASP A 196 34.50 2.39 -5.29
N PRO A 197 33.70 1.43 -5.81
CA PRO A 197 34.21 0.29 -6.57
C PRO A 197 35.00 0.70 -7.83
N GLY A 198 34.71 1.87 -8.41
CA GLY A 198 35.45 2.45 -9.53
C GLY A 198 36.76 3.15 -9.14
N ARG A 199 36.95 3.42 -7.84
CA ARG A 199 38.22 3.79 -7.22
C ARG A 199 38.68 2.69 -6.25
N ALA A 200 38.51 1.42 -6.64
CA ALA A 200 39.28 0.36 -6.02
C ALA A 200 40.74 0.83 -5.99
N ARG A 201 41.25 1.10 -4.78
CA ARG A 201 42.66 1.34 -4.57
C ARG A 201 43.41 0.17 -5.21
N SER A 202 44.63 0.45 -5.64
CA SER A 202 45.60 -0.45 -6.28
C SER A 202 46.02 -1.64 -5.40
N ASP A 203 45.06 -2.31 -4.78
CA ASP A 203 45.24 -3.29 -3.72
C ASP A 203 44.73 -4.59 -4.33
N ARG A 204 45.62 -5.58 -4.43
CA ARG A 204 45.56 -6.77 -5.33
C ARG A 204 44.34 -7.70 -5.18
N GLN A 205 43.32 -7.37 -4.38
CA GLN A 205 42.27 -8.30 -3.94
C GLN A 205 40.91 -8.18 -4.65
N GLY A 206 40.66 -7.11 -5.42
CA GLY A 206 39.32 -6.80 -6.00
C GLY A 206 38.93 -7.48 -7.33
N ARG A 207 39.77 -8.36 -7.91
CA ARG A 207 39.62 -8.82 -9.31
C ARG A 207 38.62 -9.97 -9.56
N ARG A 208 37.71 -10.33 -8.64
CA ARG A 208 36.97 -11.61 -8.78
C ARG A 208 35.45 -11.60 -8.81
N LEU A 209 34.75 -10.45 -8.79
CA LEU A 209 33.29 -10.47 -8.56
C LEU A 209 32.41 -9.66 -9.54
N ASP A 210 32.91 -9.20 -10.70
CA ASP A 210 32.09 -8.35 -11.60
C ASP A 210 31.91 -8.93 -13.01
N GLN A 211 31.13 -10.02 -13.15
CA GLN A 211 30.68 -10.46 -14.48
C GLN A 211 29.23 -10.97 -14.59
N SER A 212 28.42 -10.92 -13.54
CA SER A 212 27.03 -11.36 -13.65
C SER A 212 26.10 -10.34 -13.03
N LEU A 213 25.51 -9.47 -13.85
CA LEU A 213 24.18 -8.88 -13.69
C LEU A 213 23.98 -7.82 -14.80
N ARG A 214 23.63 -8.27 -16.00
CA ARG A 214 23.06 -7.40 -17.03
C ARG A 214 21.74 -7.96 -17.53
N ARG A 215 20.75 -7.05 -17.49
CA ARG A 215 19.44 -7.02 -18.17
C ARG A 215 18.26 -7.65 -17.42
N LEU A 216 17.36 -6.78 -16.96
CA LEU A 216 15.92 -7.05 -16.89
C LEU A 216 15.17 -5.89 -17.56
N PRO A 217 14.13 -6.16 -18.37
CA PRO A 217 13.38 -5.12 -19.06
C PRO A 217 12.38 -4.43 -18.12
N LEU A 218 12.23 -3.11 -18.30
CA LEU A 218 11.20 -2.29 -17.68
C LEU A 218 9.85 -2.58 -18.34
N GLY A 219 8.92 -3.17 -17.58
CA GLY A 219 7.52 -3.34 -17.95
C GLY A 219 6.63 -2.51 -17.03
N THR A 220 5.88 -1.57 -17.61
CA THR A 220 4.91 -0.71 -16.95
C THR A 220 3.52 -1.37 -16.97
N GLU A 221 2.83 -1.43 -15.83
CA GLU A 221 1.36 -1.36 -15.82
C GLU A 221 0.91 -0.66 -14.53
N ARG A 222 0.21 0.47 -14.70
CA ARG A 222 -0.33 1.27 -13.60
C ARG A 222 -1.72 0.75 -13.25
N ARG A 223 -1.91 0.31 -12.01
CA ARG A 223 -3.22 0.28 -11.35
C ARG A 223 -3.16 1.14 -10.09
N GLY A 224 -3.70 2.34 -10.19
CA GLY A 224 -3.80 3.29 -9.09
C GLY A 224 -5.06 3.03 -8.26
N ALA A 225 -4.94 2.19 -7.24
CA ALA A 225 -5.90 2.04 -6.15
C ALA A 225 -5.75 3.20 -5.13
N THR A 226 -6.75 4.07 -4.98
CA THR A 226 -6.74 5.13 -3.98
C THR A 226 -7.20 4.57 -2.65
N HIS A 227 -6.27 4.22 -1.77
CA HIS A 227 -6.61 3.80 -0.41
C HIS A 227 -6.83 5.05 0.45
N LEU A 228 -8.07 5.24 0.92
CA LEU A 228 -8.41 6.29 1.88
C LEU A 228 -8.08 5.79 3.28
N PHE A 229 -7.09 6.40 3.93
CA PHE A 229 -6.85 6.21 5.36
C PHE A 229 -7.27 7.48 6.10
N ALA A 230 -8.23 7.36 7.01
CA ALA A 230 -8.59 8.43 7.92
C ALA A 230 -7.41 8.67 8.88
N VAL A 231 -6.65 9.73 8.65
CA VAL A 231 -5.60 10.15 9.59
C VAL A 231 -6.26 10.68 10.84
N ARG A 232 -6.01 10.01 11.97
CA ARG A 232 -6.50 10.41 13.29
C ARG A 232 -5.70 11.61 13.79
N ILE A 233 -6.15 12.83 13.51
CA ILE A 233 -5.65 14.00 14.24
C ILE A 233 -6.38 14.09 15.59
N LYS A 234 -5.59 13.96 16.66
CA LYS A 234 -5.99 14.06 18.06
C LYS A 234 -6.70 15.40 18.31
N ARG A 235 -7.86 15.32 18.99
CA ARG A 235 -8.68 16.42 19.54
C ARG A 235 -7.88 17.70 19.79
N ASP A 236 -8.23 18.77 19.07
CA ASP A 236 -7.82 20.13 19.40
C ASP A 236 -8.30 20.44 20.82
N ARG A 237 -7.38 20.43 21.80
CA ARG A 237 -7.66 20.98 23.14
C ARG A 237 -7.50 22.50 23.07
N ARG A 238 -8.42 23.18 22.40
CA ARG A 238 -8.70 24.58 22.72
C ARG A 238 -9.49 24.62 24.03
N GLY A 239 -8.74 24.66 25.14
CA GLY A 239 -9.28 24.68 26.49
C GLY A 239 -8.21 24.44 27.55
N GLY A 240 -7.13 25.23 27.53
CA GLY A 240 -6.24 25.37 28.68
C GLY A 240 -6.90 26.27 29.73
N PRO A 241 -6.67 26.03 31.05
CA PRO A 241 -7.31 26.81 32.11
C PRO A 241 -6.93 28.29 32.00
N GLN A 242 -7.93 29.17 32.13
CA GLN A 242 -7.75 30.61 32.26
C GLN A 242 -6.68 30.89 33.33
N GLN A 243 -5.58 31.52 32.93
CA GLN A 243 -4.61 32.05 33.88
C GLN A 243 -5.32 33.09 34.75
N ARG A 244 -5.42 32.82 36.05
CA ARG A 244 -5.88 33.80 37.04
C ARG A 244 -4.92 35.00 37.03
N PRO A 245 -5.41 36.25 37.09
CA PRO A 245 -4.53 37.41 37.12
C PRO A 245 -3.67 37.39 38.39
N ALA A 246 -2.38 37.69 38.21
CA ALA A 246 -1.40 37.75 39.29
C ALA A 246 -1.83 38.75 40.38
N ARG A 247 -1.98 38.26 41.62
CA ARG A 247 -2.16 39.12 42.79
C ARG A 247 -0.90 39.99 42.95
N ARG A 248 -1.08 41.31 42.82
CA ARG A 248 -0.07 42.31 43.18
C ARG A 248 0.30 42.10 44.66
N ARG A 249 1.57 41.88 44.96
CA ARG A 249 2.09 41.93 46.35
C ARG A 249 2.00 43.38 46.86
N PRO A 250 1.57 43.61 48.11
CA PRO A 250 1.59 44.95 48.69
C PRO A 250 3.05 45.40 48.92
N ARG A 251 3.32 46.66 48.60
CA ARG A 251 4.54 47.37 49.00
C ARG A 251 4.46 47.62 50.51
N HIS A 252 5.49 47.21 51.25
CA HIS A 252 5.68 47.66 52.63
C HIS A 252 6.12 49.13 52.62
N PRO A 253 5.57 49.98 53.50
CA PRO A 253 6.08 51.33 53.72
C PRO A 253 7.23 51.33 54.74
N SER A 254 8.23 52.17 54.43
CA SER A 254 9.33 52.72 55.24
C SER A 254 10.23 51.75 56.00
#